data_AF-A0A8S9XDW7-F1
#
_entry.id   AF-A0A8S9XDW7-F1
#
_cell.length_a   1.000
_cell.length_b   1.000
_cell.length_c   1.000
_cell.angle_alpha   90.00
_cell.angle_beta   90.00
_cell.angle_gamma   90.00
#
_symmetry.space_group_name_H-M   'P 1'
#
loop_
_entity.id
_entity.type
_entity.pdbx_description
1 polymer ?
#
loop_
_entity_poly.entity_id
_entity_poly.type
_entity_poly.pdbx_seq_one_letter_code
_entity_poly.pdbx_strand_id
1 'polypeptide(L)'
;MECWCPIIVMSESWGEYVVLGLDAIIFGICSHVYWNYSFSSSLVEKAHRLGINPIFDNLSDEDKFYSAYQGEVKALGKSIKSLNSPDVSGVIQRLTIREHSIARNSSGFWSDQKNTIQEAYNVVPFVLERGRMVVEIVDPLNAELLDLDTVHNKFETSKMGFLDSFVGFFYGVRQRGIETTEEMMKEGSVITAIGEVSKDNQGLLQLSSSSRGYPYFLTSMPITSLLRKLEEQKRTYKWLTYLFGSIGLVISYKILKNWYEKRKEKLRDEELKRKLQETRKERRKNARTGHELQENECCVVCKENPKEIILLPCGHVLLTAKIVKIYCRTGAAHLPTITSPQYTVIRP
;
A
#
# COMPACT_ATOMS: atom_id res chain seq x y z
N MET A 1 21.06 -32.06 25.62
CA MET A 1 20.75 -30.65 25.93
C MET A 1 21.01 -29.82 24.69
N GLU A 2 20.07 -28.91 24.43
CA GLU A 2 20.07 -27.88 23.39
C GLU A 2 20.04 -28.36 21.95
N CYS A 3 18.88 -28.91 21.57
CA CYS A 3 18.37 -28.73 20.20
C CYS A 3 18.20 -27.22 19.98
N TRP A 4 19.22 -26.58 19.42
CA TRP A 4 19.10 -25.25 18.87
C TRP A 4 18.03 -25.29 17.78
N CYS A 5 16.84 -24.82 18.14
CA CYS A 5 15.70 -24.69 17.26
C CYS A 5 16.07 -23.68 16.16
N PRO A 6 16.18 -24.08 14.88
CA PRO A 6 16.34 -23.12 13.78
C PRO A 6 15.10 -22.22 13.61
N ILE A 7 14.03 -22.51 14.35
CA ILE A 7 12.76 -21.79 14.35
C ILE A 7 12.89 -20.37 14.95
N ILE A 8 13.79 -20.15 15.90
CA ILE A 8 13.90 -18.85 16.59
C ILE A 8 14.66 -17.81 15.75
N VAL A 9 15.71 -18.22 15.02
CA VAL A 9 16.43 -17.31 14.10
C VAL A 9 15.60 -16.97 12.84
N MET A 10 14.60 -17.80 12.53
CA MET A 10 13.66 -17.53 11.45
C MET A 10 12.64 -16.43 11.82
N SER A 11 12.31 -16.20 13.10
CA SER A 11 11.24 -15.25 13.45
C SER A 11 11.67 -13.78 13.38
N GLU A 12 12.94 -13.46 13.63
CA GLU A 12 13.42 -12.06 13.62
C GLU A 12 13.49 -11.45 12.22
N SER A 13 13.80 -12.23 11.18
CA SER A 13 13.93 -11.67 9.82
C SER A 13 12.60 -11.42 9.14
N TRP A 14 11.53 -12.13 9.51
CA TRP A 14 10.21 -11.99 8.87
C TRP A 14 9.60 -10.60 9.09
N GLY A 15 9.83 -10.01 10.28
CA GLY A 15 9.38 -8.64 10.56
C GLY A 15 9.97 -7.62 9.58
N GLU A 16 11.27 -7.69 9.30
CA GLU A 16 11.93 -6.75 8.38
C GLU A 16 11.40 -6.87 6.94
N TYR A 17 11.11 -8.09 6.47
CA TYR A 17 10.51 -8.29 5.14
C TYR A 17 9.07 -7.81 5.05
N VAL A 18 8.27 -7.98 6.11
CA VAL A 18 6.89 -7.48 6.16
C VAL A 18 6.87 -5.96 6.13
N VAL A 19 7.73 -5.32 6.92
CA VAL A 19 7.86 -3.85 6.95
C VAL A 19 8.30 -3.32 5.58
N LEU A 20 9.29 -3.95 4.94
CA LEU A 20 9.72 -3.57 3.59
C LEU A 20 8.60 -3.75 2.56
N GLY A 21 7.82 -4.82 2.66
CA GLY A 21 6.67 -5.06 1.78
C GLY A 21 5.60 -3.98 1.91
N LEU A 22 5.26 -3.58 3.15
CA LEU A 22 4.32 -2.49 3.40
C LEU A 22 4.85 -1.14 2.90
N ASP A 23 6.12 -0.82 3.17
CA ASP A 23 6.77 0.40 2.69
C ASP A 23 6.77 0.47 1.15
N ALA A 24 7.07 -0.64 0.47
CA ALA A 24 7.04 -0.72 -0.99
C ALA A 24 5.63 -0.49 -1.57
N ILE A 25 4.58 -0.99 -0.91
CA ILE A 25 3.18 -0.75 -1.31
C ILE A 25 2.84 0.74 -1.18
N ILE A 26 3.16 1.35 -0.03
CA ILE A 26 2.90 2.76 0.22
C ILE A 26 3.68 3.64 -0.77
N PHE A 27 4.96 3.34 -0.98
CA PHE A 27 5.79 4.00 -1.99
C PHE A 27 5.19 3.90 -3.38
N GLY A 28 4.71 2.70 -3.77
CA GLY A 28 4.05 2.47 -5.06
C GLY A 28 2.79 3.33 -5.23
N ILE A 29 1.92 3.38 -4.22
CA ILE A 29 0.71 4.22 -4.23
C ILE A 29 1.07 5.70 -4.30
N CYS A 30 1.98 6.17 -3.43
CA CYS A 30 2.41 7.57 -3.42
C CYS A 30 3.04 7.99 -4.75
N SER A 31 3.86 7.12 -5.35
CA SER A 31 4.48 7.35 -6.65
C SER A 31 3.40 7.43 -7.74
N HIS A 32 2.47 6.47 -7.78
CA HIS A 32 1.37 6.49 -8.74
C HIS A 32 0.52 7.76 -8.67
N VAL A 33 0.15 8.17 -7.45
CA VAL A 33 -0.62 9.41 -7.22
C VAL A 33 0.20 10.65 -7.61
N TYR A 34 1.50 10.68 -7.30
CA TYR A 34 2.41 11.74 -7.75
C TYR A 34 2.44 11.85 -9.28
N TRP A 35 2.55 10.72 -9.99
CA TRP A 35 2.52 10.69 -11.44
C TRP A 35 1.20 11.22 -11.99
N ASN A 36 0.07 10.82 -11.40
CA ASN A 36 -1.25 11.32 -11.82
C ASN A 36 -1.36 12.84 -11.66
N TYR A 37 -1.02 13.40 -10.49
CA TYR A 37 -1.04 14.85 -10.29
C TYR A 37 -0.05 15.60 -11.18
N SER A 38 1.14 15.03 -11.42
CA SER A 38 2.11 15.62 -12.34
C SER A 38 1.59 15.66 -13.77
N PHE A 39 0.92 14.60 -14.22
CA PHE A 39 0.29 14.52 -15.53
C PHE A 39 -0.86 15.54 -15.65
N SER A 40 -1.80 15.54 -14.71
CA SER A 40 -2.93 16.47 -14.68
C SER A 40 -2.47 17.93 -14.63
N SER A 41 -1.47 18.25 -13.81
CA SER A 41 -0.89 19.61 -13.76
C SER A 41 -0.30 20.04 -15.10
N SER A 42 0.42 19.14 -15.80
CA SER A 42 1.03 19.47 -17.09
C SER A 42 -0.01 19.70 -18.20
N LEU A 43 -1.11 18.94 -18.18
CA LEU A 43 -2.22 19.11 -19.10
C LEU A 43 -2.97 20.42 -18.84
N VAL A 44 -3.29 20.73 -17.58
CA VAL A 44 -3.94 22.00 -17.22
C VAL A 44 -3.04 23.18 -17.55
N GLU A 45 -1.71 23.05 -17.39
CA GLU A 45 -0.76 24.09 -17.78
C GLU A 45 -0.75 24.28 -19.31
N LYS A 46 -0.78 23.19 -20.09
CA LYS A 46 -0.90 23.26 -21.55
C LYS A 46 -2.19 23.97 -21.96
N ALA A 47 -3.34 23.58 -21.39
CA ALA A 47 -4.63 24.24 -21.65
C ALA A 47 -4.60 25.72 -21.25
N HIS A 48 -3.96 26.07 -20.13
CA HIS A 48 -3.83 27.46 -19.71
C HIS A 48 -3.02 28.30 -20.69
N ARG A 49 -1.94 27.76 -21.26
CA ARG A 49 -1.10 28.43 -22.27
C ARG A 49 -1.83 28.71 -23.58
N LEU A 50 -2.83 27.90 -23.93
CA LEU A 50 -3.71 28.14 -25.10
C LEU A 50 -4.67 29.33 -24.89
N GLY A 51 -4.80 29.80 -23.65
CA GLY A 51 -5.76 30.84 -23.27
C GLY A 51 -7.14 30.27 -22.91
N ILE A 52 -7.94 31.09 -22.23
CA ILE A 52 -9.31 30.72 -21.85
C ILE A 52 -10.24 31.03 -23.01
N ASN A 53 -11.09 30.06 -23.39
CA ASN A 53 -11.99 30.13 -24.54
C ASN A 53 -11.25 30.30 -25.88
N PRO A 54 -10.35 29.38 -26.25
CA PRO A 54 -9.72 29.42 -27.56
C PRO A 54 -10.77 29.23 -28.68
N ILE A 55 -10.52 29.88 -29.82
CA ILE A 55 -11.35 29.72 -31.01
C ILE A 55 -11.12 28.30 -31.54
N PHE A 56 -12.16 27.46 -31.51
CA PHE A 56 -12.08 26.04 -31.86
C PHE A 56 -11.44 25.79 -33.24
N ASP A 57 -11.79 26.61 -34.24
CA ASP A 57 -11.30 26.43 -35.62
C ASP A 57 -9.81 26.75 -35.77
N ASN A 58 -9.20 27.43 -34.80
CA ASN A 58 -7.76 27.72 -34.78
C ASN A 58 -6.96 26.67 -33.98
N LEU A 59 -7.61 25.72 -33.33
CA LEU A 59 -6.94 24.69 -32.54
C LEU A 59 -6.41 23.57 -33.43
N SER A 60 -5.18 23.14 -33.15
CA SER A 60 -4.65 21.87 -33.67
C SER A 60 -5.49 20.70 -33.16
N ASP A 61 -5.52 19.58 -33.89
CA ASP A 61 -6.23 18.39 -33.46
C ASP A 61 -5.73 17.88 -32.09
N GLU A 62 -4.46 18.06 -31.77
CA GLU A 62 -3.91 17.74 -30.45
C GLU A 62 -4.41 18.63 -29.32
N ASP A 63 -4.72 19.89 -29.63
CA ASP A 63 -5.15 20.89 -28.64
C ASP A 63 -6.65 20.84 -28.40
N LYS A 64 -7.42 20.27 -29.34
CA LYS A 64 -8.83 19.95 -29.15
C LYS A 64 -9.05 18.88 -28.08
N PHE A 65 -8.09 17.96 -27.88
CA PHE A 65 -8.20 16.94 -26.82
C PHE A 65 -8.13 17.51 -25.41
N TYR A 66 -7.63 18.74 -25.23
CA TYR A 66 -7.51 19.31 -23.89
C TYR A 66 -7.46 20.84 -23.92
N SER A 67 -8.63 21.46 -23.70
CA SER A 67 -8.80 22.92 -23.74
C SER A 67 -9.66 23.41 -22.58
N ALA A 68 -9.53 24.71 -22.26
CA ALA A 68 -10.23 25.33 -21.14
C ALA A 68 -11.26 26.34 -21.64
N TYR A 69 -12.53 26.11 -21.27
CA TYR A 69 -13.63 27.03 -21.53
C TYR A 69 -14.20 27.56 -20.21
N GLN A 70 -14.49 28.85 -20.17
CA GLN A 70 -15.06 29.52 -19.01
C GLN A 70 -16.26 30.34 -19.45
N GLY A 71 -17.40 30.15 -18.78
CA GLY A 71 -18.64 30.83 -19.09
C GLY A 71 -19.65 30.74 -17.95
N GLU A 72 -20.74 31.46 -18.13
CA GLU A 72 -21.91 31.43 -17.26
C GLU A 72 -22.74 30.19 -17.54
N VAL A 73 -23.13 29.49 -16.47
CA VAL A 73 -23.94 28.27 -16.56
C VAL A 73 -25.38 28.61 -16.91
N LYS A 74 -25.90 28.00 -17.97
CA LYS A 74 -27.28 28.19 -18.43
C LYS A 74 -27.94 26.86 -18.78
N ALA A 75 -29.12 26.61 -18.23
CA ALA A 75 -29.85 25.38 -18.53
C ALA A 75 -30.41 25.40 -19.96
N LEU A 76 -30.34 24.26 -20.67
CA LEU A 76 -31.00 24.09 -21.97
C LEU A 76 -32.51 23.83 -21.85
N GLY A 77 -32.99 23.53 -20.64
CA GLY A 77 -34.39 23.26 -20.34
C GLY A 77 -34.82 23.88 -19.00
N LYS A 78 -35.65 23.17 -18.26
CA LYS A 78 -36.08 23.59 -16.92
C LYS A 78 -34.95 23.35 -15.92
N SER A 79 -34.45 24.41 -15.28
CA SER A 79 -33.46 24.29 -14.22
C SER A 79 -34.04 23.57 -12.99
N ILE A 80 -33.16 22.88 -12.27
CA ILE A 80 -33.49 22.18 -11.03
C ILE A 80 -33.68 23.25 -9.96
N LYS A 81 -34.83 23.25 -9.29
CA LYS A 81 -35.05 24.10 -8.12
C LYS A 81 -34.56 23.39 -6.87
N SER A 82 -33.93 24.13 -5.98
CA SER A 82 -33.53 23.59 -4.68
C SER A 82 -34.76 23.13 -3.90
N LEU A 83 -34.60 22.04 -3.14
CA LEU A 83 -35.66 21.46 -2.33
C LEU A 83 -35.92 22.29 -1.07
N ASN A 84 -34.88 22.90 -0.51
CA ASN A 84 -34.92 23.61 0.76
C ASN A 84 -34.84 25.14 0.61
N SER A 85 -34.38 25.64 -0.55
CA SER A 85 -34.22 27.07 -0.83
C SER A 85 -34.84 27.42 -2.18
N PRO A 86 -36.15 27.72 -2.27
CA PRO A 86 -36.89 27.83 -3.53
C PRO A 86 -36.39 28.95 -4.47
N ASP A 87 -35.62 29.91 -3.95
CA ASP A 87 -35.02 31.01 -4.72
C ASP A 87 -33.77 30.60 -5.50
N VAL A 88 -33.22 29.41 -5.22
CA VAL A 88 -32.00 28.91 -5.85
C VAL A 88 -32.36 27.86 -6.91
N SER A 89 -31.81 28.06 -8.11
CA SER A 89 -31.92 27.12 -9.22
C SER A 89 -30.55 26.77 -9.78
N GLY A 90 -30.43 25.58 -10.36
CA GLY A 90 -29.16 25.06 -10.85
C GLY A 90 -29.31 23.96 -11.88
N VAL A 91 -28.16 23.52 -12.39
CA VAL A 91 -28.07 22.52 -13.46
C VAL A 91 -27.65 21.14 -12.96
N ILE A 92 -26.93 21.10 -11.84
CA ILE A 92 -26.52 19.89 -11.14
C ILE A 92 -26.92 20.06 -9.67
N GLN A 93 -27.51 19.05 -9.08
CA GLN A 93 -27.84 18.98 -7.66
C GLN A 93 -27.31 17.68 -7.08
N ARG A 94 -26.58 17.78 -5.98
CA ARG A 94 -26.13 16.67 -5.14
C ARG A 94 -26.85 16.74 -3.80
N LEU A 95 -27.58 15.69 -3.47
CA LEU A 95 -28.25 15.51 -2.19
C LEU A 95 -27.50 14.43 -1.41
N THR A 96 -26.93 14.80 -0.26
CA THR A 96 -26.16 13.88 0.57
C THR A 96 -26.74 13.83 1.97
N ILE A 97 -27.00 12.62 2.47
CA ILE A 97 -27.42 12.36 3.84
C ILE A 97 -26.26 11.65 4.55
N ARG A 98 -25.74 12.26 5.61
CA ARG A 98 -24.62 11.74 6.41
C ARG A 98 -25.05 11.50 7.84
N GLU A 99 -24.81 10.30 8.33
CA GLU A 99 -24.89 10.00 9.76
C GLU A 99 -23.62 10.48 10.45
N HIS A 100 -23.78 11.23 11.54
CA HIS A 100 -22.70 11.51 12.47
C HIS A 100 -22.84 10.55 13.65
N SER A 101 -21.82 9.72 13.86
CA SER A 101 -21.75 8.79 14.96
C SER A 101 -20.42 8.92 15.68
N ILE A 102 -20.33 8.38 16.89
CA ILE A 102 -19.09 8.29 17.67
C ILE A 102 -18.85 6.81 17.93
N ALA A 103 -17.75 6.29 17.41
CA ALA A 103 -17.38 4.89 17.54
C ALA A 103 -16.11 4.74 18.36
N ARG A 104 -16.01 3.64 19.10
CA ARG A 104 -14.81 3.31 19.87
C ARG A 104 -13.82 2.61 18.95
N ASN A 105 -12.62 3.18 18.81
CA ASN A 105 -11.53 2.55 18.08
C ASN A 105 -10.95 1.36 18.87
N SER A 106 -10.12 0.54 18.21
CA SER A 106 -9.48 -0.63 18.83
C SER A 106 -8.59 -0.29 20.05
N SER A 107 -8.12 0.96 20.13
CA SER A 107 -7.34 1.49 21.26
C SER A 107 -8.21 1.99 22.42
N GLY A 108 -9.53 1.87 22.31
CA GLY A 108 -10.49 2.23 23.36
C GLY A 108 -10.89 3.71 23.40
N PHE A 109 -10.41 4.54 22.47
CA PHE A 109 -10.78 5.95 22.35
C PHE A 109 -12.01 6.14 21.47
N TRP A 110 -12.87 7.09 21.85
CA TRP A 110 -14.02 7.49 21.06
C TRP A 110 -13.58 8.45 19.94
N SER A 111 -13.95 8.13 18.69
CA SER A 111 -13.69 8.95 17.51
C SER A 111 -14.99 9.26 16.77
N ASP A 112 -15.16 10.50 16.35
CA ASP A 112 -16.25 10.90 15.45
C ASP A 112 -16.10 10.15 14.11
N GLN A 113 -17.19 9.57 13.65
CA GLN A 113 -17.34 8.92 12.36
C GLN A 113 -18.48 9.59 11.58
N LYS A 114 -18.25 9.79 10.29
CA LYS A 114 -19.26 10.29 9.36
C LYS A 114 -19.51 9.23 8.30
N ASN A 115 -20.71 8.68 8.29
CA ASN A 115 -21.10 7.65 7.33
C ASN A 115 -22.10 8.26 6.34
N THR A 116 -21.79 8.24 5.05
CA THR A 116 -22.76 8.64 4.03
C THR A 116 -23.82 7.54 3.90
N ILE A 117 -25.06 7.86 4.27
CA ILE A 117 -26.20 6.94 4.16
C ILE A 117 -26.70 6.91 2.72
N GLN A 118 -26.84 8.09 2.12
CA GLN A 118 -27.39 8.25 0.78
C GLN A 118 -26.73 9.43 0.08
N GLU A 119 -26.48 9.25 -1.21
CA GLU A 119 -26.04 10.30 -2.12
C GLU A 119 -26.80 10.16 -3.44
N ALA A 120 -27.41 11.24 -3.92
CA ALA A 120 -28.19 11.27 -5.15
C ALA A 120 -27.80 12.48 -6.00
N TYR A 121 -27.78 12.29 -7.32
CA TYR A 121 -27.42 13.30 -8.29
C TYR A 121 -28.56 13.55 -9.26
N ASN A 122 -28.97 14.80 -9.40
CA ASN A 122 -29.89 15.25 -10.44
C ASN A 122 -29.13 16.18 -11.39
N VAL A 123 -29.22 15.92 -12.69
CA VAL A 123 -28.52 16.68 -13.73
C VAL A 123 -29.51 17.05 -14.83
N VAL A 124 -29.47 18.29 -15.27
CA VAL A 124 -30.15 18.75 -16.48
C VAL A 124 -29.12 19.18 -17.53
N PRO A 125 -29.36 18.98 -18.83
CA PRO A 125 -28.45 19.47 -19.87
C PRO A 125 -28.26 20.98 -19.79
N PHE A 126 -27.01 21.43 -19.93
CA PHE A 126 -26.64 22.83 -19.79
C PHE A 126 -25.46 23.21 -20.67
N VAL A 127 -25.32 24.52 -20.88
CA VAL A 127 -24.25 25.14 -21.65
C VAL A 127 -23.50 26.15 -20.78
N LEU A 128 -22.26 26.42 -21.17
CA LEU A 128 -21.47 27.56 -20.75
C LEU A 128 -21.58 28.65 -21.81
N GLU A 129 -22.10 29.81 -21.42
CA GLU A 129 -22.27 30.95 -22.30
C GLU A 129 -21.30 32.08 -21.90
N ARG A 130 -20.55 32.61 -22.87
CA ARG A 130 -19.77 33.84 -22.68
C ARG A 130 -19.78 34.67 -23.94
N GLY A 131 -20.66 35.68 -23.98
CA GLY A 131 -20.84 36.52 -25.16
C GLY A 131 -21.41 35.72 -26.32
N ARG A 132 -20.59 35.42 -27.35
CA ARG A 132 -20.99 34.61 -28.51
C ARG A 132 -20.57 33.14 -28.41
N MET A 133 -19.78 32.78 -27.40
CA MET A 133 -19.34 31.42 -27.17
C MET A 133 -20.42 30.66 -26.41
N VAL A 134 -20.83 29.51 -26.94
CA VAL A 134 -21.76 28.57 -26.30
C VAL A 134 -21.13 27.18 -26.41
N VAL A 135 -20.89 26.55 -25.26
CA VAL A 135 -20.32 25.21 -25.16
C VAL A 135 -21.22 24.34 -24.30
N GLU A 136 -21.74 23.25 -24.86
CA GLU A 136 -22.51 22.26 -24.13
C GLU A 136 -21.60 21.36 -23.30
N ILE A 137 -22.01 21.10 -22.05
CA ILE A 137 -21.29 20.21 -21.15
C ILE A 137 -21.90 18.82 -21.22
N VAL A 138 -21.11 17.85 -21.67
CA VAL A 138 -21.51 16.45 -21.81
C VAL A 138 -20.95 15.63 -20.65
N ASP A 139 -21.80 14.80 -20.04
CA ASP A 139 -21.47 13.91 -18.92
C ASP A 139 -20.73 14.59 -17.74
N PRO A 140 -21.33 15.62 -17.12
CA PRO A 140 -20.68 16.41 -16.06
C PRO A 140 -20.29 15.60 -14.82
N LEU A 141 -20.94 14.45 -14.58
CA LEU A 141 -20.67 13.59 -13.42
C LEU A 141 -19.35 12.83 -13.53
N ASN A 142 -18.78 12.71 -14.74
CA ASN A 142 -17.48 12.07 -14.96
C ASN A 142 -16.29 12.99 -14.66
N ALA A 143 -16.53 14.20 -14.15
CA ALA A 143 -15.47 15.13 -13.78
C ALA A 143 -14.72 14.63 -12.53
N GLU A 144 -13.39 14.59 -12.60
CA GLU A 144 -12.52 14.28 -11.46
C GLU A 144 -12.66 15.34 -10.36
N LEU A 145 -12.86 16.60 -10.77
CA LEU A 145 -13.21 17.69 -9.87
C LEU A 145 -14.54 18.30 -10.34
N LEU A 146 -15.61 18.03 -9.59
CA LEU A 146 -16.90 18.68 -9.73
C LEU A 146 -17.14 19.58 -8.52
N ASP A 147 -17.07 20.88 -8.74
CA ASP A 147 -17.29 21.90 -7.72
C ASP A 147 -18.76 22.30 -7.67
N LEU A 148 -19.37 22.16 -6.49
CA LEU A 148 -20.77 22.48 -6.24
C LEU A 148 -20.87 23.38 -5.01
N ASP A 149 -21.76 24.36 -5.06
CA ASP A 149 -21.98 25.26 -3.93
C ASP A 149 -22.99 24.67 -2.96
N THR A 150 -22.71 24.72 -1.65
CA THR A 150 -23.68 24.31 -0.64
C THR A 150 -24.84 25.32 -0.57
N VAL A 151 -26.04 24.86 -0.94
CA VAL A 151 -27.27 25.67 -0.93
C VAL A 151 -28.02 25.49 0.39
N HIS A 152 -27.99 24.29 0.95
CA HIS A 152 -28.62 24.00 2.23
C HIS A 152 -27.79 22.99 3.02
N ASN A 153 -27.63 23.22 4.32
CA ASN A 153 -27.05 22.25 5.24
C ASN A 153 -27.88 22.28 6.53
N LYS A 154 -28.44 21.12 6.89
CA LYS A 154 -29.20 20.95 8.12
C LYS A 154 -28.68 19.74 8.89
N PHE A 155 -28.34 19.97 10.15
CA PHE A 155 -27.97 18.91 11.10
C PHE A 155 -29.09 18.69 12.11
N GLU A 156 -29.63 17.48 12.15
CA GLU A 156 -30.65 17.07 13.11
C GLU A 156 -30.05 16.10 14.14
N THR A 157 -30.12 16.47 15.42
CA THR A 157 -29.61 15.64 16.50
C THR A 157 -30.56 14.46 16.77
N SER A 158 -30.00 13.26 16.92
CA SER A 158 -30.77 12.10 17.36
C SER A 158 -31.11 12.26 18.85
N LYS A 159 -32.38 12.48 19.18
CA LYS A 159 -32.85 12.53 20.57
C LYS A 159 -32.82 11.12 21.17
N MET A 160 -31.66 10.69 21.67
CA MET A 160 -31.54 9.42 22.39
C MET A 160 -32.16 9.55 23.80
N GLY A 161 -33.05 8.62 24.14
CA GLY A 161 -33.52 8.46 25.52
C GLY A 161 -32.41 7.93 26.43
N PHE A 162 -32.49 8.20 27.74
CA PHE A 162 -31.46 7.81 28.72
C PHE A 162 -31.07 6.33 28.67
N LEU A 163 -32.01 5.42 28.38
CA LEU A 163 -31.77 3.97 28.26
C LEU A 163 -30.96 3.59 27.01
N ASP A 164 -31.14 4.29 25.91
CA ASP A 164 -30.44 4.06 24.63
C ASP A 164 -28.96 4.50 24.72
N SER A 165 -28.69 5.46 25.61
CA SER A 165 -27.33 5.93 25.91
C SER A 165 -26.49 4.90 26.68
N PHE A 166 -27.11 3.97 27.42
CA PHE A 166 -26.40 2.86 28.08
C PHE A 166 -26.15 1.71 27.11
N VAL A 167 -27.08 1.43 26.19
CA VAL A 167 -26.94 0.39 25.17
C VAL A 167 -25.79 0.73 24.22
N GLY A 168 -25.72 1.96 23.70
CA GLY A 168 -24.62 2.41 22.83
C GLY A 168 -23.23 2.36 23.48
N PHE A 169 -23.14 2.45 24.82
CA PHE A 169 -21.89 2.29 25.56
C PHE A 169 -21.35 0.85 25.48
N PHE A 170 -22.22 -0.15 25.45
CA PHE A 170 -21.83 -1.57 25.35
C PHE A 170 -21.60 -2.02 23.90
N TYR A 171 -22.32 -1.46 22.93
CA TYR A 171 -22.14 -1.77 21.50
C TYR A 171 -20.99 -1.00 20.84
N GLY A 172 -20.43 0.02 21.50
CA GLY A 172 -19.22 0.73 21.03
C GLY A 172 -19.46 1.72 19.90
N VAL A 173 -20.72 1.98 19.51
CA VAL A 173 -21.12 2.99 18.53
C VAL A 173 -22.31 3.79 19.07
N ARG A 174 -22.24 5.11 18.97
CA ARG A 174 -23.30 6.03 19.42
C ARG A 174 -23.66 7.02 18.30
N GLN A 175 -24.90 6.99 17.85
CA GLN A 175 -25.41 7.96 16.87
C GLN A 175 -25.57 9.35 17.51
N ARG A 176 -25.10 10.39 16.83
CA ARG A 176 -25.17 11.80 17.26
C ARG A 176 -26.24 12.58 16.51
N GLY A 177 -26.42 12.27 15.23
CA GLY A 177 -27.41 12.93 14.39
C GLY A 177 -27.25 12.62 12.92
N ILE A 178 -28.11 13.24 12.12
CA ILE A 178 -28.13 13.14 10.67
C ILE A 178 -27.93 14.53 10.08
N GLU A 179 -26.96 14.66 9.18
CA GLU A 179 -26.71 15.86 8.37
C GLU A 179 -27.32 15.64 6.99
N THR A 180 -28.18 16.54 6.56
CA THR A 180 -28.70 16.59 5.19
C THR A 180 -28.09 17.81 4.51
N THR A 181 -27.29 17.57 3.48
CA THR A 181 -26.65 18.61 2.68
C THR A 181 -27.17 18.60 1.25
N GLU A 182 -27.46 19.77 0.74
CA GLU A 182 -27.84 20.02 -0.65
C GLU A 182 -26.80 20.95 -1.28
N GLU A 183 -26.15 20.47 -2.32
CA GLU A 183 -25.15 21.22 -3.08
C GLU A 183 -25.59 21.33 -4.54
N MET A 184 -25.37 22.49 -5.15
CA MET A 184 -25.80 22.74 -6.52
C MET A 184 -24.79 23.54 -7.33
N MET A 185 -24.72 23.23 -8.62
CA MET A 185 -24.13 24.12 -9.61
C MET A 185 -25.20 25.11 -10.05
N LYS A 186 -25.13 26.33 -9.50
CA LYS A 186 -26.17 27.36 -9.70
C LYS A 186 -26.19 27.85 -11.14
N GLU A 187 -27.40 28.08 -11.65
CA GLU A 187 -27.60 28.80 -12.89
C GLU A 187 -27.10 30.24 -12.72
N GLY A 188 -26.43 30.78 -13.74
CA GLY A 188 -25.79 32.10 -13.68
C GLY A 188 -24.42 32.14 -12.98
N SER A 189 -23.94 31.02 -12.44
CA SER A 189 -22.59 30.96 -11.89
C SER A 189 -21.55 30.85 -13.01
N VAL A 190 -20.39 31.50 -12.84
CA VAL A 190 -19.29 31.39 -13.79
C VAL A 190 -18.43 30.20 -13.41
N ILE A 191 -18.32 29.21 -14.29
CA ILE A 191 -17.47 28.03 -14.08
C ILE A 191 -16.42 27.90 -15.18
N THR A 192 -15.36 27.17 -14.87
CA THR A 192 -14.33 26.75 -15.82
C THR A 192 -14.46 25.24 -16.04
N ALA A 193 -14.66 24.86 -17.30
CA ALA A 193 -14.63 23.49 -17.78
C ALA A 193 -13.32 23.23 -18.53
N ILE A 194 -12.64 22.13 -18.21
CA ILE A 194 -11.40 21.72 -18.86
C ILE A 194 -11.54 20.27 -19.28
N GLY A 195 -11.39 20.01 -20.58
CA GLY A 195 -11.56 18.68 -21.14
C GLY A 195 -11.40 18.65 -22.65
N GLU A 196 -11.89 17.58 -23.26
CA GLU A 196 -11.89 17.39 -24.71
C GLU A 196 -13.05 18.17 -25.32
N VAL A 197 -12.71 19.02 -26.31
CA VAL A 197 -13.69 19.80 -27.06
C VAL A 197 -13.94 19.16 -28.42
N SER A 198 -15.20 18.98 -28.77
CA SER A 198 -15.65 18.46 -30.05
C SER A 198 -16.79 19.33 -30.60
N LYS A 199 -17.13 19.14 -31.88
CA LYS A 199 -18.33 19.73 -32.48
C LYS A 199 -19.36 18.64 -32.68
N ASP A 200 -20.58 18.89 -32.23
CA ASP A 200 -21.73 18.02 -32.54
C ASP A 200 -22.08 18.08 -34.04
N ASN A 201 -22.92 17.16 -34.49
CA ASN A 201 -23.52 17.12 -35.82
C ASN A 201 -24.22 18.44 -36.21
N GLN A 202 -24.70 19.19 -35.22
CA GLN A 202 -25.37 20.48 -35.41
C GLN A 202 -24.39 21.67 -35.44
N GLY A 203 -23.09 21.43 -35.24
CA GLY A 203 -22.03 22.44 -35.20
C GLY A 203 -21.86 23.14 -33.84
N LEU A 204 -22.61 22.73 -32.81
CA LEU A 204 -22.46 23.23 -31.44
C LEU A 204 -21.18 22.65 -30.81
N LEU A 205 -20.45 23.48 -30.06
CA LEU A 205 -19.28 23.01 -29.31
C LEU A 205 -19.73 22.19 -28.11
N GLN A 206 -19.15 21.01 -27.94
CA GLN A 206 -19.37 20.12 -26.82
C GLN A 206 -18.06 19.91 -26.08
N LEU A 207 -18.11 19.94 -24.75
CA LEU A 207 -16.98 19.67 -23.89
C LEU A 207 -17.31 18.48 -23.00
N SER A 208 -16.47 17.45 -23.10
CA SER A 208 -16.71 16.14 -22.48
C SER A 208 -15.45 15.61 -21.80
N SER A 209 -15.61 14.52 -21.06
CA SER A 209 -14.47 13.73 -20.59
C SER A 209 -13.70 13.14 -21.77
N SER A 210 -12.37 13.15 -21.69
CA SER A 210 -11.57 12.75 -22.84
C SER A 210 -11.62 11.24 -23.07
N SER A 211 -11.73 10.86 -24.33
CA SER A 211 -11.59 9.46 -24.79
C SER A 211 -10.22 8.85 -24.43
N ARG A 212 -9.20 9.68 -24.22
CA ARG A 212 -7.82 9.27 -23.87
C ARG A 212 -7.61 9.06 -22.37
N GLY A 213 -8.66 9.21 -21.55
CA GLY A 213 -8.56 9.11 -20.09
C GLY A 213 -7.88 10.31 -19.44
N TYR A 214 -7.90 11.47 -20.09
CA TYR A 214 -7.42 12.71 -19.49
C TYR A 214 -8.38 13.21 -18.42
N PRO A 215 -7.87 13.88 -17.37
CA PRO A 215 -8.69 14.34 -16.26
C PRO A 215 -9.69 15.40 -16.71
N TYR A 216 -10.94 15.25 -16.30
CA TYR A 216 -12.01 16.18 -16.65
C TYR A 216 -12.34 17.07 -15.45
N PHE A 217 -12.36 18.39 -15.63
CA PHE A 217 -12.55 19.34 -14.53
C PHE A 217 -13.72 20.30 -14.78
N LEU A 218 -14.58 20.46 -13.77
CA LEU A 218 -15.67 21.42 -13.70
C LEU A 218 -15.57 22.17 -12.37
N THR A 219 -15.04 23.40 -12.39
CA THR A 219 -14.78 24.15 -11.16
C THR A 219 -15.15 25.62 -11.23
N SER A 220 -15.60 26.19 -10.10
CA SER A 220 -15.78 27.63 -9.94
C SER A 220 -14.45 28.38 -9.79
N MET A 221 -13.38 27.65 -9.44
CA MET A 221 -12.06 28.22 -9.23
C MET A 221 -11.42 28.74 -10.54
N PRO A 222 -10.61 29.81 -10.48
CA PRO A 222 -9.82 30.20 -11.63
C PRO A 222 -8.74 29.15 -11.91
N ILE A 223 -8.37 29.00 -13.19
CA ILE A 223 -7.39 28.00 -13.65
C ILE A 223 -6.04 28.09 -12.91
N THR A 224 -5.62 29.29 -12.50
CA THR A 224 -4.39 29.51 -11.72
C THR A 224 -4.48 28.91 -10.31
N SER A 225 -5.67 28.96 -9.68
CA SER A 225 -5.90 28.33 -8.38
C SER A 225 -6.00 26.82 -8.48
N LEU A 226 -6.60 26.31 -9.57
CA LEU A 226 -6.59 24.88 -9.87
C LEU A 226 -5.16 24.35 -10.05
N LEU A 227 -4.34 25.04 -10.85
CA LEU A 227 -2.93 24.71 -11.05
C LEU A 227 -2.16 24.70 -9.72
N ARG A 228 -2.34 25.73 -8.90
CA ARG A 228 -1.71 25.80 -7.58
C ARG A 228 -2.12 24.62 -6.69
N LYS A 229 -3.40 24.26 -6.66
CA LYS A 229 -3.91 23.10 -5.91
C LYS A 229 -3.26 21.80 -6.40
N LEU A 230 -3.16 21.60 -7.71
CA LEU A 230 -2.52 20.41 -8.29
C LEU A 230 -1.02 20.36 -7.96
N GLU A 231 -0.30 21.48 -8.04
CA GLU A 231 1.13 21.55 -7.71
C GLU A 231 1.39 21.36 -6.21
N GLU A 232 0.52 21.88 -5.34
CA GLU A 232 0.59 21.64 -3.88
C GLU A 232 0.42 20.14 -3.56
N GLN A 233 -0.56 19.47 -4.17
CA GLN A 233 -0.75 18.02 -4.01
C GLN A 233 0.44 17.23 -4.56
N LYS A 234 0.85 17.52 -5.80
CA LYS A 234 2.06 16.93 -6.42
C LYS A 234 3.29 17.09 -5.53
N ARG A 235 3.54 18.28 -4.99
CA ARG A 235 4.67 18.54 -4.08
C ARG A 235 4.57 17.71 -2.81
N THR A 236 3.38 17.57 -2.25
CA THR A 236 3.12 16.76 -1.06
C THR A 236 3.46 15.29 -1.31
N TYR A 237 2.92 14.71 -2.40
CA TYR A 237 3.21 13.31 -2.77
C TYR A 237 4.66 13.09 -3.21
N LYS A 238 5.33 14.11 -3.77
CA LYS A 238 6.78 14.07 -4.05
C LYS A 238 7.58 13.88 -2.76
N TRP A 239 7.29 14.66 -1.72
CA TRP A 239 7.97 14.52 -0.43
C TRP A 239 7.67 13.18 0.25
N LEU A 240 6.43 12.71 0.21
CA LEU A 240 6.06 11.39 0.72
C LEU A 240 6.83 10.27 -0.02
N THR A 241 6.94 10.36 -1.35
CA THR A 241 7.69 9.40 -2.16
C THR A 241 9.18 9.37 -1.77
N TYR A 242 9.80 10.53 -1.53
CA TYR A 242 11.19 10.58 -1.04
C TYR A 242 11.34 10.02 0.37
N LEU A 243 10.38 10.30 1.26
CA LEU A 243 10.38 9.80 2.63
C LEU A 243 10.34 8.27 2.65
N PHE A 244 9.31 7.66 2.06
CA PHE A 244 9.18 6.20 2.01
C PHE A 244 10.30 5.54 1.20
N GLY A 245 10.70 6.14 0.07
CA GLY A 245 11.84 5.65 -0.71
C GLY A 245 13.15 5.60 0.10
N SER A 246 13.40 6.61 0.95
CA SER A 246 14.58 6.63 1.83
C SER A 246 14.53 5.55 2.92
N ILE A 247 13.35 5.32 3.51
CA ILE A 247 13.13 4.31 4.54
C ILE A 247 13.34 2.91 3.94
N GLY A 248 12.70 2.63 2.79
CA GLY A 248 12.87 1.39 2.05
C GLY A 248 14.32 1.11 1.67
N LEU A 249 15.10 2.13 1.26
CA LEU A 249 16.52 1.98 0.96
C LEU A 249 17.35 1.56 2.19
N VAL A 250 17.11 2.17 3.34
CA VAL A 250 17.82 1.84 4.59
C VAL A 250 17.50 0.41 5.03
N ILE A 251 16.22 0.01 4.99
CA ILE A 251 15.78 -1.34 5.36
C ILE A 251 16.35 -2.38 4.39
N SER A 252 16.27 -2.12 3.08
CA SER A 252 16.84 -2.98 2.04
C SER A 252 18.35 -3.16 2.22
N TYR A 253 19.09 -2.08 2.52
CA TYR A 253 20.52 -2.15 2.82
C TYR A 253 20.83 -3.04 4.03
N LYS A 254 20.07 -2.92 5.13
CA LYS A 254 20.25 -3.77 6.32
C LYS A 254 20.00 -5.25 6.01
N ILE A 255 18.92 -5.55 5.29
CA ILE A 255 18.59 -6.92 4.88
C ILE A 255 19.71 -7.49 4.00
N LEU A 256 20.17 -6.73 3.01
CA LEU A 256 21.24 -7.15 2.10
C LEU A 256 22.56 -7.38 2.83
N LYS A 257 22.92 -6.50 3.77
CA LYS A 257 24.11 -6.65 4.62
C LYS A 257 24.03 -7.91 5.48
N ASN A 258 22.92 -8.11 6.19
CA ASN A 258 22.70 -9.28 7.04
C ASN A 258 22.72 -10.58 6.22
N TRP A 259 22.12 -10.57 5.02
CA TRP A 259 22.15 -11.69 4.11
C TRP A 259 23.57 -12.00 3.62
N TYR A 260 24.35 -10.97 3.29
CA TYR A 260 25.73 -11.12 2.86
C TYR A 260 26.63 -11.67 3.98
N GLU A 261 26.49 -11.17 5.21
CA GLU A 261 27.24 -11.66 6.37
C GLU A 261 26.90 -13.13 6.69
N LYS A 262 25.60 -13.49 6.71
CA LYS A 262 25.16 -14.88 6.89
C LYS A 262 25.67 -15.80 5.77
N ARG A 263 25.71 -15.31 4.53
CA ARG A 263 26.25 -16.09 3.40
C ARG A 263 27.76 -16.30 3.54
N LYS A 264 28.50 -15.29 3.99
CA LYS A 264 29.93 -15.37 4.26
C LYS A 264 30.23 -16.34 5.42
N GLU A 265 29.44 -16.32 6.48
CA GLU A 265 29.55 -17.27 7.59
C GLU A 265 29.31 -18.71 7.15
N LYS A 266 28.24 -18.96 6.37
CA LYS A 266 27.98 -20.30 5.82
C LYS A 266 29.15 -20.83 4.99
N LEU A 267 29.74 -19.99 4.13
CA LEU A 267 30.92 -20.38 3.34
C LEU A 267 32.13 -20.71 4.24
N ARG A 268 32.37 -19.92 5.30
CA ARG A 268 33.45 -20.19 6.27
C ARG A 268 33.20 -21.49 7.04
N ASP A 269 31.97 -21.74 7.47
CA ASP A 269 31.58 -22.95 8.19
C ASP A 269 31.70 -24.20 7.30
N GLU A 270 31.34 -24.09 6.03
CA GLU A 270 31.51 -25.16 5.04
C GLU A 270 32.99 -25.45 4.79
N GLU A 271 33.82 -24.41 4.65
CA GLU A 271 35.27 -24.57 4.50
C GLU A 271 35.89 -25.21 5.76
N LEU A 272 35.50 -24.76 6.95
CA LEU A 272 35.96 -25.31 8.23
C LEU A 272 35.55 -26.79 8.35
N LYS A 273 34.28 -27.12 8.04
CA LYS A 273 33.80 -28.51 8.02
C LYS A 273 34.57 -29.36 7.02
N ARG A 274 34.92 -28.83 5.84
CA ARG A 274 35.73 -29.53 4.84
C ARG A 274 37.15 -29.81 5.36
N LYS A 275 37.82 -28.80 5.92
CA LYS A 275 39.16 -28.95 6.54
C LYS A 275 39.14 -29.99 7.67
N LEU A 276 38.17 -29.92 8.58
CA LEU A 276 38.02 -30.94 9.64
C LEU A 276 37.81 -32.35 9.08
N GLN A 277 37.05 -32.50 7.99
CA GLN A 277 36.87 -33.80 7.36
C GLN A 277 38.14 -34.31 6.68
N GLU A 278 38.91 -33.43 6.02
CA GLU A 278 40.20 -33.77 5.41
C GLU A 278 41.21 -34.22 6.46
N THR A 279 41.40 -33.44 7.54
CA THR A 279 42.26 -33.82 8.66
C THR A 279 41.84 -35.16 9.28
N ARG A 280 40.53 -35.41 9.43
CA ARG A 280 40.03 -36.71 9.93
C ARG A 280 40.34 -37.86 8.97
N LYS A 281 40.19 -37.66 7.66
CA LYS A 281 40.54 -38.67 6.65
C LYS A 281 42.04 -38.97 6.66
N GLU A 282 42.87 -37.94 6.79
CA GLU A 282 44.33 -38.08 6.88
C GLU A 282 44.74 -38.84 8.14
N ARG A 283 44.20 -38.50 9.32
CA ARG A 283 44.42 -39.27 10.56
C ARG A 283 44.07 -40.74 10.39
N ARG A 284 42.95 -41.06 9.74
CA ARG A 284 42.56 -42.45 9.44
C ARG A 284 43.49 -43.14 8.44
N LYS A 285 44.07 -42.41 7.48
CA LYS A 285 45.03 -42.96 6.52
C LYS A 285 46.37 -43.25 7.21
N ASN A 286 46.90 -42.28 7.95
CA ASN A 286 48.16 -42.41 8.69
C ASN A 286 48.09 -43.52 9.75
N ALA A 287 46.96 -43.64 10.45
CA ALA A 287 46.67 -44.76 11.35
C ALA A 287 46.76 -46.15 10.69
N ARG A 288 46.53 -46.24 9.38
CA ARG A 288 46.57 -47.51 8.62
C ARG A 288 47.94 -47.78 8.01
N THR A 289 48.77 -46.76 7.79
CA THR A 289 50.01 -46.87 7.00
C THR A 289 51.29 -46.53 7.75
N GLY A 290 51.25 -45.87 8.91
CA GLY A 290 52.43 -45.19 9.48
C GLY A 290 52.77 -45.42 10.95
N HIS A 291 51.97 -46.14 11.73
CA HIS A 291 52.30 -46.50 13.12
C HIS A 291 51.36 -47.63 13.54
N GLU A 292 51.85 -48.67 14.22
CA GLU A 292 50.99 -49.57 14.99
C GLU A 292 50.30 -48.74 16.06
N LEU A 293 49.05 -48.33 15.81
CA LEU A 293 48.19 -47.82 16.86
C LEU A 293 48.14 -48.87 17.96
N GLN A 294 48.45 -48.50 19.20
CA GLN A 294 48.26 -49.42 20.33
C GLN A 294 46.79 -49.86 20.34
N GLU A 295 46.51 -51.12 20.68
CA GLU A 295 45.13 -51.68 20.66
C GLU A 295 44.13 -50.80 21.46
N ASN A 296 44.64 -50.06 22.45
CA ASN A 296 43.90 -49.13 23.30
C ASN A 296 43.45 -47.83 22.60
N GLU A 297 44.01 -47.47 21.45
CA GLU A 297 43.70 -46.26 20.69
C GLU A 297 42.72 -46.51 19.52
N CYS A 298 42.54 -47.79 19.18
CA CYS A 298 41.61 -48.25 18.16
C CYS A 298 40.16 -48.31 18.67
N CYS A 299 39.23 -48.14 17.74
CA CYS A 299 37.80 -48.28 18.03
C CYS A 299 37.48 -49.71 18.47
N VAL A 300 36.74 -49.84 19.57
CA VAL A 300 36.41 -51.15 20.18
C VAL A 300 35.60 -52.06 19.25
N VAL A 301 34.84 -51.48 18.31
CA VAL A 301 33.97 -52.25 17.41
C VAL A 301 34.65 -52.62 16.10
N CYS A 302 35.34 -51.70 15.42
CA CYS A 302 35.96 -52.01 14.12
C CYS A 302 37.44 -52.38 14.20
N LYS A 303 38.12 -52.15 15.33
CA LYS A 303 39.56 -52.40 15.59
C LYS A 303 40.59 -51.83 14.60
N GLU A 304 40.15 -51.20 13.50
CA GLU A 304 41.01 -50.71 12.41
C GLU A 304 41.15 -49.18 12.36
N ASN A 305 40.28 -48.45 13.05
CA ASN A 305 40.20 -46.99 12.94
C ASN A 305 40.33 -46.35 14.34
N PRO A 306 40.95 -45.17 14.46
CA PRO A 306 41.14 -44.52 15.75
C PRO A 306 39.81 -44.06 16.37
N LYS A 307 39.78 -43.92 17.70
CA LYS A 307 38.64 -43.40 18.48
C LYS A 307 38.38 -41.91 18.13
N GLU A 308 37.12 -41.54 17.85
CA GLU A 308 36.75 -40.18 17.38
C GLU A 308 35.63 -39.48 18.17
N ILE A 309 34.93 -40.22 19.04
CA ILE A 309 33.70 -39.74 19.69
C ILE A 309 33.78 -40.01 21.20
N ILE A 310 33.36 -39.01 21.98
CA ILE A 310 33.25 -39.06 23.44
C ILE A 310 31.77 -39.25 23.82
N LEU A 311 31.47 -40.24 24.67
CA LEU A 311 30.13 -40.54 25.14
C LEU A 311 29.93 -39.94 26.55
N LEU A 312 28.97 -39.02 26.70
CA LEU A 312 28.65 -38.37 27.99
C LEU A 312 27.38 -38.99 28.59
N PRO A 313 27.28 -39.12 29.93
CA PRO A 313 28.16 -38.54 30.96
C PRO A 313 29.42 -39.37 31.28
N CYS A 314 29.55 -40.59 30.75
CA CYS A 314 30.60 -41.53 31.16
C CYS A 314 32.03 -41.19 30.69
N GLY A 315 32.21 -40.18 29.82
CA GLY A 315 33.51 -39.72 29.34
C GLY A 315 34.27 -40.68 28.41
N HIS A 316 33.71 -41.86 28.12
CA HIS A 316 34.43 -42.88 27.37
C HIS A 316 34.56 -42.53 25.88
N VAL A 317 35.79 -42.60 25.36
CA VAL A 317 36.12 -42.44 23.94
C VAL A 317 36.29 -43.83 23.33
N LEU A 318 35.23 -44.39 22.73
CA LEU A 318 35.20 -45.83 22.36
C LEU A 318 34.95 -46.09 20.88
N LEU A 319 34.35 -45.14 20.17
CA LEU A 319 33.78 -45.39 18.84
C LEU A 319 34.29 -44.45 17.75
N THR A 320 34.15 -44.91 16.49
CA THR A 320 34.28 -44.06 15.30
C THR A 320 32.95 -43.39 14.93
N ALA A 321 33.02 -42.28 14.21
CA ALA A 321 31.83 -41.61 13.68
C ALA A 321 30.99 -42.45 12.71
N LYS A 322 31.60 -43.43 12.02
CA LYS A 322 30.86 -44.33 11.11
C LYS A 322 29.97 -45.29 11.89
N ILE A 323 30.48 -45.89 12.96
CA ILE A 323 29.76 -46.88 13.76
C ILE A 323 28.59 -46.23 14.50
N VAL A 324 28.80 -45.07 15.12
CA VAL A 324 27.71 -44.33 15.79
C VAL A 324 26.57 -43.97 14.83
N LYS A 325 26.90 -43.58 13.60
CA LYS A 325 25.89 -43.26 12.58
C LYS A 325 25.06 -44.48 12.15
N ILE A 326 25.65 -45.68 12.17
CA ILE A 326 24.95 -46.94 11.89
C ILE A 326 24.00 -47.26 13.06
N TYR A 327 24.50 -47.23 14.29
CA TYR A 327 23.72 -47.53 15.50
C TYR A 327 22.52 -46.59 15.70
N CYS A 328 22.69 -45.28 15.50
CA CYS A 328 21.58 -44.33 15.56
C CYS A 328 20.52 -44.57 14.47
N ARG A 329 20.90 -45.16 13.33
CA ARG A 329 19.97 -45.39 12.19
C ARG A 329 19.21 -46.70 12.31
N THR A 330 19.80 -47.70 12.97
CA THR A 330 19.20 -49.02 13.19
C THR A 330 18.39 -49.11 14.48
N GLY A 331 18.35 -48.05 15.31
CA GLY A 331 17.57 -48.04 16.55
C GLY A 331 18.10 -48.99 17.63
N ALA A 332 19.32 -49.49 17.49
CA ALA A 332 19.93 -50.39 18.47
C ALA A 332 20.29 -49.59 19.75
N ALA A 333 19.46 -49.74 20.78
CA ALA A 333 19.58 -49.00 22.05
C ALA A 333 20.81 -49.39 22.89
N HIS A 334 21.49 -50.50 22.57
CA HIS A 334 22.63 -50.99 23.33
C HIS A 334 23.91 -51.04 22.49
N LEU A 335 24.86 -50.17 22.84
CA LEU A 335 26.26 -50.35 22.48
C LEU A 335 26.78 -51.57 23.24
N PRO A 336 27.57 -52.47 22.63
CA PRO A 336 28.02 -53.73 23.24
C PRO A 336 28.92 -53.57 24.48
N THR A 337 29.14 -52.36 24.98
CA THR A 337 30.05 -52.08 26.11
C THR A 337 29.50 -51.05 27.10
N ILE A 338 28.28 -50.54 26.93
CA ILE A 338 27.72 -49.49 27.80
C ILE A 338 26.32 -49.86 28.25
N THR A 339 26.18 -50.20 29.53
CA THR A 339 24.93 -50.54 30.22
C THR A 339 24.25 -49.32 30.87
N SER A 340 24.51 -48.11 30.37
CA SER A 340 23.85 -46.89 30.85
C SER A 340 22.69 -46.48 29.92
N PRO A 341 21.48 -46.20 30.45
CA PRO A 341 20.28 -46.01 29.64
C PRO A 341 20.18 -44.63 28.96
N GLN A 342 21.09 -43.68 29.24
CA GLN A 342 21.06 -42.36 28.60
C GLN A 342 22.49 -41.85 28.33
N TYR A 343 22.91 -41.85 27.06
CA TYR A 343 24.15 -41.22 26.64
C TYR A 343 23.89 -40.11 25.61
N THR A 344 24.59 -38.99 25.78
CA THR A 344 24.63 -37.90 24.79
C THR A 344 25.94 -38.02 24.01
N VAL A 345 25.85 -38.09 22.68
CA VAL A 345 27.01 -38.17 21.79
C VAL A 345 27.49 -36.75 21.49
N ILE A 346 28.69 -36.39 21.96
CA ILE A 346 29.30 -35.10 21.63
C ILE A 346 30.50 -35.35 20.69
N ARG A 347 30.58 -34.56 19.62
CA ARG A 347 31.76 -34.51 18.75
C ARG A 347 32.71 -33.47 19.33
N PRO A 348 33.99 -33.80 19.56
CA PRO A 348 34.99 -32.77 19.81
C PRO A 348 35.16 -31.86 18.59
#